data_AF-A0A2T4G3I5-F1
#
_entry.id   AF-A0A2T4G3I5-F1
#
_cell.length_a   1.000
_cell.length_b   1.000
_cell.length_c   1.000
_cell.angle_alpha   90.00
_cell.angle_beta   90.00
_cell.angle_gamma   90.00
#
_symmetry.space_group_name_H-M   'P 1'
#
loop_
_entity.id
_entity.type
_entity.pdbx_description
1 polymer ?
#
loop_
_entity_poly.entity_id
_entity_poly.type
_entity_poly.pdbx_seq_one_letter_code
_entity_poly.pdbx_strand_id
1 'polypeptide(L)' 'MNSLYLASGSPRRRELLTQIGVPFTVVSAAIDETPLTNETAVAYVERLARGKAAA' A
#
# COMPACT_ATOMS: atom_id res chain seq x y z
N MET A 1 -15.49 -1.38 16.03
CA MET A 1 -14.66 -0.36 15.35
C MET A 1 -13.63 -1.11 14.52
N ASN A 2 -13.58 -0.88 13.21
CA ASN A 2 -12.58 -1.52 12.36
C ASN A 2 -11.29 -0.71 12.39
N SER A 3 -10.18 -1.37 12.72
CA SER A 3 -8.85 -0.79 12.64
C SER A 3 -8.43 -0.64 11.17
N LEU A 4 -7.91 0.53 10.79
CA LEU A 4 -7.29 0.74 9.49
C LEU A 4 -5.78 0.55 9.59
N TYR A 5 -5.20 -0.19 8.65
CA TYR A 5 -3.76 -0.41 8.57
C TYR A 5 -3.21 0.18 7.26
N LEU A 6 -2.10 0.92 7.37
CA LEU A 6 -1.33 1.41 6.23
C LEU A 6 -0.16 0.47 5.96
N ALA A 7 -0.31 -0.40 4.98
CA ALA A 7 0.70 -1.34 4.49
C ALA A 7 1.76 -0.67 3.60
N SER A 8 2.39 0.39 4.08
CA SER A 8 3.37 1.16 3.31
C SER A 8 4.36 1.90 4.21
N GLY A 9 5.65 1.70 3.97
CA GLY A 9 6.73 2.44 4.63
C GLY A 9 6.94 3.88 4.13
N SER A 10 6.21 4.33 3.11
CA SER A 10 6.35 5.70 2.55
C SER A 10 5.90 6.78 3.55
N PRO A 11 6.78 7.73 3.94
CA PRO A 11 6.40 8.85 4.82
C PRO A 11 5.29 9.72 4.22
N ARG A 12 5.32 9.94 2.89
CA ARG A 12 4.33 10.73 2.17
C ARG A 12 2.93 10.13 2.22
N ARG A 13 2.80 8.79 2.11
CA ARG A 13 1.47 8.14 2.20
C ARG A 13 0.86 8.26 3.59
N ARG A 14 1.70 8.18 4.63
CA ARG A 14 1.29 8.43 6.01
C ARG A 14 0.78 9.85 6.19
N GLU A 15 1.51 10.85 5.70
CA GLU A 15 1.09 12.26 5.76
C GLU A 15 -0.28 12.49 5.08
N LEU A 16 -0.49 11.92 3.90
CA LEU A 16 -1.77 12.02 3.19
C LEU A 16 -2.92 11.40 3.99
N LEU A 17 -2.75 10.21 4.55
CA LEU A 17 -3.78 9.57 5.39
C LEU A 17 -4.03 10.34 6.69
N THR A 18 -3.00 10.93 7.28
CA THR A 18 -3.14 11.82 8.44
C THR A 18 -3.97 13.06 8.10
N GLN A 19 -3.77 13.67 6.92
CA GLN A 19 -4.58 14.81 6.47
C GLN A 19 -6.06 14.46 6.26
N ILE A 20 -6.38 13.22 5.92
CA ILE A 20 -7.77 12.73 5.79
C ILE A 20 -8.43 12.59 7.19
N GLY A 21 -7.65 12.58 8.28
CA GLY A 21 -8.16 12.54 9.64
C GLY A 21 -8.63 11.16 10.11
N VAL A 22 -8.24 10.10 9.40
CA VAL A 22 -8.59 8.72 9.76
C VAL A 22 -7.53 8.15 10.70
N PRO A 23 -7.89 7.51 11.82
CA PRO A 23 -6.93 6.76 12.64
C PRO A 23 -6.44 5.52 11.89
N PHE A 24 -5.12 5.33 11.83
CA PHE A 24 -4.52 4.13 11.24
C PHE A 24 -3.23 3.72 11.95
N THR A 25 -2.84 2.47 11.75
CA THR A 25 -1.54 1.93 12.18
C THR A 25 -0.69 1.59 10.97
N VAL A 26 0.59 1.93 10.99
CA VAL A 26 1.51 1.58 9.89
C VAL A 26 2.02 0.16 10.09
N VAL A 27 1.98 -0.63 9.03
CA VAL A 27 2.54 -1.99 8.99
C VAL A 27 3.47 -2.12 7.78
N SER A 28 4.51 -2.94 7.92
CA SER A 28 5.42 -3.25 6.80
C SER A 28 4.83 -4.40 5.99
N ALA A 29 4.46 -4.15 4.74
CA ALA A 29 4.11 -5.21 3.80
C ALA A 29 5.29 -5.44 2.85
N ALA A 30 6.00 -6.54 3.07
CA ALA A 30 7.05 -7.00 2.18
C ALA A 30 6.41 -7.87 1.09
N ILE A 31 6.38 -7.36 -0.13
CA ILE A 31 5.95 -8.11 -1.32
C ILE A 31 7.02 -7.97 -2.40
N ASP A 32 7.01 -8.89 -3.37
CA ASP A 32 7.85 -8.76 -4.55
C ASP A 32 7.31 -7.66 -5.48
N GLU A 33 8.09 -6.59 -5.61
CA GLU A 33 7.79 -5.44 -6.46
C GLU A 33 8.40 -5.57 -7.87
N THR A 34 8.95 -6.74 -8.22
CA THR A 34 9.46 -6.98 -9.58
C THR A 34 8.29 -6.95 -10.58
N PRO A 35 8.37 -6.13 -11.65
CA PRO A 35 7.36 -6.15 -12.72
C PRO A 35 7.35 -7.49 -13.43
N LEU A 36 6.15 -7.98 -13.78
CA LEU A 36 6.01 -9.21 -14.57
C LEU A 36 6.29 -8.93 -16.06
N THR A 37 6.64 -9.97 -16.81
CA THR A 37 6.85 -9.85 -18.26
C THR A 37 5.56 -9.37 -18.94
N ASN A 38 5.67 -8.32 -19.77
CA ASN A 38 4.55 -7.67 -20.45
C ASN A 38 3.47 -7.07 -19.52
N GLU A 39 3.80 -6.83 -18.25
CA GLU A 39 2.89 -6.16 -17.33
C GLU A 39 2.77 -4.68 -17.67
N THR A 40 1.54 -4.20 -17.89
CA THR A 40 1.32 -2.77 -18.09
C THR A 40 1.54 -2.01 -16.79
N ALA A 41 1.91 -0.73 -16.88
CA ALA A 41 2.11 0.11 -15.70
C ALA A 41 0.89 0.15 -14.78
N VAL A 42 -0.33 0.15 -15.34
CA VAL A 42 -1.58 0.14 -14.59
C VAL A 42 -1.78 -1.19 -13.86
N ALA A 43 -1.58 -2.32 -14.56
CA ALA A 43 -1.70 -3.64 -13.97
C ALA A 43 -0.68 -3.85 -12.84
N TYR A 44 0.55 -3.38 -13.05
CA TYR A 44 1.63 -3.43 -12.08
C TYR A 44 1.26 -2.71 -10.78
N VAL A 45 0.86 -1.42 -10.85
CA VAL A 45 0.55 -0.66 -9.62
C VAL A 45 -0.66 -1.21 -8.88
N GLU A 46 -1.66 -1.73 -9.61
CA GLU A 46 -2.83 -2.36 -9.00
C GLU A 46 -2.46 -3.67 -8.30
N ARG A 47 -1.68 -4.54 -8.95
CA ARG A 47 -1.19 -5.79 -8.36
C ARG A 47 -0.42 -5.53 -7.08
N LEU A 48 0.51 -4.56 -7.09
CA LEU A 48 1.29 -4.24 -5.90
C LEU A 48 0.45 -3.65 -4.77
N ALA A 49 -0.52 -2.78 -5.09
CA ALA A 49 -1.42 -2.23 -4.08
C ALA A 49 -2.25 -3.33 -3.42
N ARG A 50 -2.80 -4.25 -4.21
CA ARG A 50 -3.56 -5.42 -3.71
C ARG A 50 -2.68 -6.37 -2.92
N GLY A 51 -1.47 -6.66 -3.41
CA GLY A 51 -0.50 -7.52 -2.73
C GLY A 51 -0.12 -6.97 -1.36
N LYS A 52 0.16 -5.66 -1.25
CA LYS A 52 0.47 -5.01 0.04
C LYS A 52 -0.71 -5.05 1.01
N ALA A 53 -1.94 -4.97 0.51
CA ALA A 53 -3.14 -5.02 1.36
C ALA A 53 -3.49 -6.44 1.84
N ALA A 54 -3.02 -7.48 1.17
CA ALA A 54 -3.33 -8.88 1.46
C ALA A 54 -2.26 -9.60 2.32
N ALA A 55 -1.05 -9.07 2.40
CA ALA A 55 0.06 -9.58 3.21
C ALA A 55 -0.05 -9.14 4.68
#